data_AF-A0A0A1UXV8-F1
#
_entry.id   AF-A0A0A1UXV8-F1
#
_cell.length_a   1.000
_cell.length_b   1.000
_cell.length_c   1.000
_cell.angle_alpha   90.00
_cell.angle_beta   90.00
_cell.angle_gamma   90.00
#
_symmetry.space_group_name_H-M   'P 1'
#
loop_
_entity.id
_entity.type
_entity.pdbx_description
1 polymer ?
#
loop_
_entity_poly.entity_id
_entity_poly.type
_entity_poly.pdbx_seq_one_letter_code
_entity_poly.pdbx_strand_id
1 'polypeptide(L)'
;MSAKPTTKKFGKSTREVPAPSAKAQKWYPADDENEAKQVRKAVRSWAPRKSLQPGTVLILLAGRFRGKRVILLKALDQGVLLVTGPFKINGVPLRRVNSRYVIATSQKVDVSGLDAKKVEEIAQPKYFTAEKAKEKASEEAFFKQGEKAQKKQINSSRAADQKAIDKPLIGNIKKVDMLASYLASSFSLRKGDKPHEMAW
;
A
#
# COMPACT_ATOMS: atom_id res chain seq x y z
N MET A 1 17.45 -19.67 -15.90
CA MET A 1 18.41 -20.15 -16.93
C MET A 1 19.56 -20.84 -16.20
N SER A 2 19.59 -22.17 -16.16
CA SER A 2 20.71 -22.91 -15.54
C SER A 2 21.96 -22.69 -16.38
N ALA A 3 23.09 -22.34 -15.74
CA ALA A 3 24.36 -22.18 -16.43
C ALA A 3 24.77 -23.52 -17.07
N LYS A 4 25.19 -23.50 -18.34
CA LYS A 4 25.61 -24.70 -19.07
C LYS A 4 26.98 -25.17 -18.56
N PRO A 5 27.29 -26.49 -18.61
CA PRO A 5 28.63 -26.99 -18.30
C PRO A 5 29.67 -26.36 -19.24
N THR A 6 30.86 -26.09 -18.72
CA THR A 6 31.93 -25.43 -19.47
C THR A 6 33.10 -26.39 -19.67
N THR A 7 33.53 -26.60 -20.91
CA THR A 7 34.71 -27.39 -21.22
C THR A 7 35.97 -26.57 -20.94
N LYS A 8 36.82 -27.05 -20.04
CA LYS A 8 38.11 -26.42 -19.69
C LYS A 8 39.26 -27.32 -20.10
N LYS A 9 40.31 -26.72 -20.65
CA LYS A 9 41.55 -27.40 -21.02
C LYS A 9 42.48 -27.45 -19.81
N PHE A 10 42.91 -28.64 -19.42
CA PHE A 10 43.88 -28.89 -18.35
C PHE A 10 45.10 -29.60 -18.95
N GLY A 11 46.18 -28.83 -19.15
CA GLY A 11 47.38 -29.31 -19.83
C GLY A 11 47.10 -29.71 -21.29
N LYS A 12 47.47 -30.94 -21.67
CA LYS A 12 47.22 -31.51 -23.00
C LYS A 12 45.81 -32.11 -23.16
N SER A 13 45.00 -32.15 -22.10
CA SER A 13 43.67 -32.79 -22.10
C SER A 13 42.53 -31.78 -21.89
N THR A 14 41.32 -32.12 -22.36
CA THR A 14 40.09 -31.33 -22.15
C THR A 14 39.14 -32.08 -21.23
N ARG A 15 38.52 -31.38 -20.26
CA ARG A 15 37.49 -31.93 -19.38
C ARG A 15 36.28 -31.01 -19.31
N GLU A 16 35.09 -31.59 -19.28
CA GLU A 16 33.85 -30.86 -19.02
C GLU A 16 33.72 -30.60 -17.51
N VAL A 17 33.61 -29.33 -17.15
CA VAL A 17 33.40 -28.91 -15.77
C VAL A 17 31.89 -28.68 -15.58
N PRO A 18 31.22 -29.43 -14.69
CA PRO A 18 29.82 -29.24 -14.42
C PRO A 18 29.57 -27.84 -13.87
N ALA A 19 28.39 -27.29 -14.20
CA ALA A 19 27.99 -25.98 -13.70
C ALA A 19 28.03 -25.95 -12.16
N PRO A 20 28.33 -24.80 -11.52
CA PRO A 20 28.35 -24.69 -10.06
C PRO A 20 27.07 -25.18 -9.38
N SER A 21 25.92 -25.10 -10.06
CA SER A 21 24.62 -25.61 -9.61
C SER A 21 24.49 -27.15 -9.62
N ALA A 22 25.33 -27.84 -10.39
CA ALA A 22 25.39 -29.31 -10.48
C ALA A 22 26.47 -29.91 -9.58
N LYS A 23 27.21 -29.08 -8.82
CA LYS A 23 28.14 -29.59 -7.81
C LYS A 23 27.34 -30.10 -6.61
N ALA A 24 27.65 -31.33 -6.20
CA ALA A 24 27.15 -31.92 -4.97
C ALA A 24 27.41 -31.00 -3.76
N GLN A 25 26.43 -30.87 -2.86
CA GLN A 25 26.65 -30.13 -1.62
C GLN A 25 27.66 -30.86 -0.74
N LYS A 26 28.47 -30.10 0.02
CA LYS A 26 29.47 -30.68 0.94
C LYS A 26 28.84 -31.24 2.21
N TRP A 27 27.65 -30.77 2.56
CA TRP A 27 26.91 -31.15 3.75
C TRP A 27 25.52 -31.62 3.33
N TYR A 28 25.09 -32.76 3.87
CA TYR A 28 23.77 -33.33 3.66
C TYR A 28 23.05 -33.39 5.01
N PRO A 29 21.76 -33.02 5.07
CA PRO A 29 20.96 -33.25 6.27
C PRO A 29 20.78 -34.75 6.51
N ALA A 30 20.50 -35.14 7.76
CA ALA A 30 20.28 -36.54 8.12
C ALA A 30 18.92 -37.06 7.61
N ASP A 31 17.94 -36.17 7.47
CA ASP A 31 16.59 -36.47 6.99
C ASP A 31 16.25 -35.58 5.79
N ASP A 32 15.50 -36.14 4.84
CA ASP A 32 14.97 -35.40 3.68
C ASP A 32 13.65 -34.69 4.04
N GLU A 33 13.53 -33.42 3.65
CA GLU A 33 12.25 -32.70 3.76
C GLU A 33 11.31 -33.12 2.62
N ASN A 34 10.10 -33.58 2.96
CA ASN A 34 9.09 -33.92 1.96
C ASN A 34 8.68 -32.69 1.13
N GLU A 35 8.69 -32.83 -0.19
CA GLU A 35 8.25 -31.77 -1.10
C GLU A 35 6.75 -31.47 -0.95
N ALA A 36 6.40 -30.18 -1.02
CA ALA A 36 5.02 -29.76 -0.99
C ALA A 36 4.27 -30.26 -2.23
N LYS A 37 3.13 -30.94 -2.01
CA LYS A 37 2.27 -31.42 -3.11
C LYS A 37 1.79 -30.25 -3.97
N GLN A 38 1.78 -30.46 -5.29
CA GLN A 38 1.25 -29.46 -6.22
C GLN A 38 -0.24 -29.24 -5.97
N VAL A 39 -0.63 -28.00 -5.65
CA VAL A 39 -2.02 -27.61 -5.41
C VAL A 39 -2.54 -26.79 -6.58
N ARG A 40 -3.74 -27.10 -7.08
CA ARG A 40 -4.40 -26.36 -8.19
C ARG A 40 -5.08 -25.04 -7.77
N LYS A 41 -4.67 -24.43 -6.66
CA LYS A 41 -5.26 -23.17 -6.17
C LYS A 41 -4.67 -22.01 -6.96
N ALA A 42 -5.50 -21.34 -7.76
CA ALA A 42 -5.14 -20.12 -8.47
C ALA A 42 -5.47 -18.87 -7.66
N VAL A 43 -4.66 -17.82 -7.80
CA VAL A 43 -4.93 -16.50 -7.24
C VAL A 43 -6.12 -15.89 -7.98
N ARG A 44 -7.22 -15.63 -7.28
CA ARG A 44 -8.39 -14.97 -7.87
C ARG A 44 -8.12 -13.48 -8.03
N SER A 45 -8.40 -12.93 -9.20
CA SER A 45 -8.35 -11.48 -9.44
C SER A 45 -9.36 -10.77 -8.54
N TRP A 46 -8.93 -9.71 -7.88
CA TRP A 46 -9.82 -8.89 -7.07
C TRP A 46 -10.61 -7.91 -7.93
N ALA A 47 -11.90 -7.75 -7.65
CA ALA A 47 -12.75 -6.74 -8.26
C ALA A 47 -13.31 -5.79 -7.19
N PRO A 48 -13.23 -4.46 -7.39
CA PRO A 48 -13.86 -3.49 -6.50
C PRO A 48 -15.40 -3.58 -6.56
N ARG A 49 -16.06 -3.24 -5.46
CA ARG A 49 -17.53 -3.12 -5.41
C ARG A 49 -17.98 -1.98 -6.34
N LYS A 50 -19.17 -2.08 -6.93
CA LYS A 50 -19.71 -1.06 -7.84
C LYS A 50 -19.79 0.35 -7.22
N SER A 51 -19.94 0.46 -5.91
CA SER A 51 -19.99 1.74 -5.18
C SER A 51 -18.63 2.44 -5.06
N LEU A 52 -17.52 1.69 -5.19
CA LEU A 52 -16.16 2.22 -5.08
C LEU A 52 -15.69 2.77 -6.43
N GLN A 53 -16.25 3.91 -6.82
CA GLN A 53 -15.84 4.64 -8.01
C GLN A 53 -14.83 5.75 -7.66
N PRO A 54 -13.88 6.09 -8.55
CA PRO A 54 -13.02 7.24 -8.36
C PRO A 54 -13.83 8.50 -8.06
N GLY A 55 -13.40 9.27 -7.06
CA GLY A 55 -14.08 10.47 -6.58
C GLY A 55 -15.14 10.23 -5.50
N THR A 56 -15.57 8.99 -5.26
CA THR A 56 -16.51 8.68 -4.18
C THR A 56 -15.94 9.06 -2.82
N VAL A 57 -16.75 9.68 -1.96
CA VAL A 57 -16.39 9.94 -0.56
C VAL A 57 -16.56 8.65 0.25
N LEU A 58 -15.54 8.35 1.03
CA LEU A 58 -15.35 7.13 1.79
C LEU A 58 -15.26 7.45 3.28
N ILE A 59 -15.88 6.62 4.11
CA ILE A 59 -15.70 6.67 5.57
C ILE A 59 -14.74 5.56 5.97
N LEU A 60 -13.63 5.92 6.61
CA LEU A 60 -12.66 4.94 7.14
C LEU A 60 -13.18 4.33 8.44
N LEU A 61 -13.21 3.01 8.53
CA LEU A 61 -13.68 2.31 9.73
C LEU A 61 -12.55 1.91 10.68
N ALA A 62 -11.36 1.65 10.14
CA ALA A 62 -10.24 1.10 10.91
C ALA A 62 -8.97 1.97 10.83
N GLY A 63 -8.10 1.79 11.82
CA GLY A 63 -6.80 2.45 11.91
C GLY A 63 -6.84 3.83 12.57
N ARG A 64 -5.74 4.59 12.42
CA ARG A 64 -5.57 5.89 13.09
C ARG A 64 -6.58 6.94 12.62
N PHE A 65 -7.06 6.84 11.38
CA PHE A 65 -7.98 7.78 10.76
C PHE A 65 -9.43 7.27 10.72
N ARG A 66 -9.81 6.36 11.64
CA ARG A 66 -11.20 5.87 11.74
C ARG A 66 -12.19 7.04 11.93
N GLY A 67 -13.38 6.91 11.36
CA GLY A 67 -14.41 7.94 11.31
C GLY A 67 -14.11 9.09 10.33
N LYS A 68 -12.89 9.23 9.79
CA LYS A 68 -12.62 10.31 8.83
C LYS A 68 -13.28 10.04 7.49
N ARG A 69 -13.73 11.12 6.86
CA ARG A 69 -14.31 11.13 5.50
C ARG A 69 -13.25 11.53 4.50
N VAL A 70 -13.06 10.72 3.46
CA VAL A 70 -11.86 10.74 2.62
C VAL A 70 -12.24 10.43 1.17
N ILE A 71 -11.51 10.92 0.18
CA ILE A 71 -11.88 10.78 -1.23
C ILE A 71 -11.12 9.62 -1.86
N LEU A 72 -11.82 8.76 -2.62
CA LEU A 72 -11.21 7.69 -3.41
C LEU A 72 -10.52 8.27 -4.65
N LEU A 73 -9.23 7.97 -4.85
CA LEU A 73 -8.53 8.35 -6.07
C LEU A 73 -8.50 7.20 -7.08
N LYS A 74 -8.01 6.03 -6.67
CA LYS A 74 -7.84 4.87 -7.54
C LYS A 74 -7.98 3.56 -6.76
N ALA A 75 -8.64 2.58 -7.35
CA ALA A 75 -8.60 1.21 -6.87
C ALA A 75 -7.34 0.51 -7.40
N LEU A 76 -6.54 -0.08 -6.52
CA LEU A 76 -5.32 -0.79 -6.88
C LEU A 76 -5.61 -2.29 -7.05
N ASP A 77 -4.82 -2.95 -7.88
CA ASP A 77 -4.87 -4.39 -8.18
C ASP A 77 -4.84 -5.31 -6.94
N GLN A 78 -4.12 -4.91 -5.89
CA GLN A 78 -3.97 -5.70 -4.65
C GLN A 78 -5.20 -5.67 -3.71
N GLY A 79 -6.34 -5.14 -4.16
CA GLY A 79 -7.54 -5.00 -3.32
C GLY A 79 -7.48 -3.88 -2.29
N VAL A 80 -6.58 -2.92 -2.54
CA VAL A 80 -6.32 -1.76 -1.71
C VAL A 80 -6.71 -0.51 -2.50
N LEU A 81 -7.20 0.49 -1.80
CA LEU A 81 -7.63 1.77 -2.36
C LEU A 81 -6.56 2.82 -2.08
N LEU A 82 -6.26 3.63 -3.10
CA LEU A 82 -5.51 4.87 -2.92
C LEU A 82 -6.50 5.98 -2.59
N VAL A 83 -6.31 6.59 -1.43
CA VAL A 83 -7.28 7.49 -0.82
C VAL A 83 -6.54 8.75 -0.38
N THR A 84 -7.18 9.92 -0.52
CA THR A 84 -6.67 11.19 0.01
C THR A 84 -7.76 11.94 0.74
N GLY A 85 -7.46 12.44 1.93
CA GLY A 85 -8.30 13.39 2.62
C GLY A 85 -7.58 14.70 2.54
N PRO A 86 -8.02 15.67 1.73
CA PRO A 86 -7.22 16.87 1.47
C PRO A 86 -6.61 17.38 2.77
N PHE A 87 -5.28 17.32 2.87
CA PHE A 87 -4.61 17.21 4.18
C PHE A 87 -4.89 18.42 5.06
N LYS A 88 -5.13 19.57 4.43
CA LYS A 88 -5.54 20.83 5.05
C LYS A 88 -6.92 20.78 5.72
N ILE A 89 -7.84 19.92 5.26
CA ILE A 89 -9.22 19.81 5.74
C ILE A 89 -9.32 18.83 6.91
N ASN A 90 -8.81 17.60 6.74
CA ASN A 90 -9.06 16.52 7.70
C ASN A 90 -7.79 15.84 8.26
N GLY A 91 -6.60 16.24 7.78
CA GLY A 91 -5.31 15.72 8.24
C GLY A 91 -4.99 14.29 7.79
N VAL A 92 -5.70 13.74 6.80
CA VAL A 92 -5.47 12.37 6.29
C VAL A 92 -4.59 12.42 5.03
N PRO A 93 -3.30 12.09 5.08
CA PRO A 93 -2.45 12.14 3.90
C PRO A 93 -2.87 11.07 2.87
N LEU A 94 -2.28 11.15 1.68
CA LEU A 94 -2.30 10.08 0.68
C LEU A 94 -1.95 8.76 1.34
N ARG A 95 -2.88 7.81 1.30
CA ARG A 95 -2.75 6.56 2.03
C ARG A 95 -3.41 5.41 1.30
N ARG A 96 -2.81 4.24 1.46
CA ARG A 96 -3.37 2.95 1.07
C ARG A 96 -4.32 2.43 2.15
N VAL A 97 -5.54 2.08 1.75
CA VAL A 97 -6.59 1.58 2.65
C VAL A 97 -7.22 0.32 2.08
N ASN A 98 -7.42 -0.72 2.88
CA ASN A 98 -8.12 -1.92 2.41
C ASN A 98 -9.60 -1.62 2.15
N SER A 99 -10.11 -2.02 0.99
CA SER A 99 -11.50 -1.82 0.58
C SER A 99 -12.55 -2.40 1.53
N ARG A 100 -12.18 -3.36 2.39
CA ARG A 100 -13.09 -3.94 3.41
C ARG A 100 -13.38 -3.00 4.58
N TYR A 101 -12.46 -2.09 4.91
CA TYR A 101 -12.57 -1.22 6.10
C TYR A 101 -13.10 0.17 5.74
N VAL A 102 -13.97 0.23 4.74
CA VAL A 102 -14.48 1.47 4.17
C VAL A 102 -15.97 1.34 3.92
N ILE A 103 -16.71 2.41 4.25
CA ILE A 103 -18.07 2.62 3.75
C ILE A 103 -18.00 3.59 2.57
N ALA A 104 -18.54 3.19 1.43
CA ALA A 104 -18.71 4.08 0.29
C ALA A 104 -20.00 4.86 0.47
N THR A 105 -19.91 6.20 0.42
CA THR A 105 -21.10 7.05 0.45
C THR A 105 -21.59 7.34 -0.96
N SER A 106 -22.80 7.87 -1.08
CA SER A 106 -23.43 8.32 -2.32
C SER A 106 -22.76 9.56 -2.91
N GLN A 107 -22.12 10.39 -2.08
CA GLN A 107 -21.49 11.63 -2.51
C GLN A 107 -20.23 11.37 -3.35
N LYS A 108 -20.15 12.02 -4.51
CA LYS A 108 -19.01 11.94 -5.44
C LYS A 108 -18.44 13.33 -5.69
N VAL A 109 -17.11 13.41 -5.73
CA VAL A 109 -16.36 14.61 -6.10
C VAL A 109 -15.74 14.37 -7.46
N ASP A 110 -15.77 15.38 -8.32
CA ASP A 110 -15.11 15.29 -9.62
C ASP A 110 -13.58 15.24 -9.46
N VAL A 111 -12.99 14.19 -10.04
CA VAL A 111 -11.56 13.87 -10.03
C VAL A 111 -10.93 13.92 -11.42
N SER A 112 -11.69 14.34 -12.44
CA SER A 112 -11.22 14.39 -13.84
C SER A 112 -10.06 15.36 -14.07
N GLY A 113 -9.98 16.44 -13.29
CA GLY A 113 -8.92 17.45 -13.34
C GLY A 113 -7.63 17.07 -12.61
N LEU A 114 -7.45 15.80 -12.21
CA LEU A 114 -6.22 15.33 -11.56
C LEU A 114 -5.19 14.86 -12.57
N ASP A 115 -3.91 15.11 -12.27
CA ASP A 115 -2.79 14.57 -13.05
C ASP A 115 -2.74 13.05 -12.94
N ALA A 116 -3.33 12.36 -13.92
CA ALA A 116 -3.41 10.91 -13.97
C ALA A 116 -2.04 10.23 -13.84
N LYS A 117 -1.01 10.79 -14.50
CA LYS A 117 0.37 10.30 -14.45
C LYS A 117 0.92 10.28 -13.01
N LYS A 118 0.64 11.33 -12.25
CA LYS A 118 1.12 11.47 -10.88
C LYS A 118 0.38 10.52 -9.93
N VAL A 119 -0.91 10.31 -10.15
CA VAL A 119 -1.69 9.30 -9.43
C VAL A 119 -1.15 7.89 -9.72
N GLU A 120 -0.72 7.61 -10.94
CA GLU A 120 -0.13 6.32 -11.33
C GLU A 120 1.24 6.05 -10.74
N GLU A 121 2.08 7.07 -10.64
CA GLU A 121 3.37 7.01 -9.95
C GLU A 121 3.18 6.67 -8.46
N ILE A 122 2.25 7.39 -7.80
CA ILE A 122 1.94 7.20 -6.37
C ILE A 122 1.26 5.85 -6.11
N ALA A 123 0.47 5.36 -7.06
CA ALA A 123 -0.21 4.07 -6.98
C ALA A 123 0.74 2.87 -6.91
N GLN A 124 2.02 3.05 -7.30
CA GLN A 124 2.99 1.96 -7.29
C GLN A 124 3.20 1.38 -5.88
N PRO A 125 3.24 0.05 -5.71
CA PRO A 125 3.42 -0.58 -4.40
C PRO A 125 4.67 -0.09 -3.66
N LYS A 126 5.77 0.12 -4.39
CA LYS A 126 7.06 0.61 -3.88
C LYS A 126 6.96 2.02 -3.27
N TYR A 127 6.01 2.84 -3.72
CA TYR A 127 5.84 4.18 -3.16
C TYR A 127 5.53 4.09 -1.66
N PHE A 128 4.66 3.17 -1.21
CA PHE A 128 4.22 3.08 0.19
C PHE A 128 4.99 2.08 1.07
N THR A 129 6.04 1.43 0.55
CA THR A 129 6.82 0.50 1.36
C THR A 129 7.57 1.23 2.46
N ALA A 130 7.47 0.74 3.70
CA ALA A 130 8.25 1.28 4.81
C ALA A 130 9.74 1.00 4.56
N GLU A 131 10.58 2.01 4.78
CA GLU A 131 12.03 1.83 4.80
C GLU A 131 12.40 0.86 5.91
N LYS A 132 13.18 -0.18 5.56
CA LYS A 132 13.72 -1.11 6.55
C LYS A 132 14.84 -0.41 7.32
N ALA A 133 14.83 -0.52 8.65
CA ALA A 133 15.93 -0.03 9.47
C ALA A 133 17.22 -0.73 9.01
N LYS A 134 18.30 0.05 8.83
CA LYS A 134 19.60 -0.44 8.37
C LYS A 134 20.41 -1.13 9.48
N GLU A 135 20.00 -0.95 10.73
CA GLU A 135 20.71 -1.53 11.87
C GLU A 135 20.30 -2.98 12.09
N LYS A 136 21.28 -3.88 12.12
CA LYS A 136 21.09 -5.25 12.59
C LYS A 136 20.80 -5.20 14.09
N ALA A 137 19.91 -6.04 14.58
CA ALA A 137 19.65 -6.17 16.01
C ALA A 137 20.93 -6.69 16.70
N SER A 138 21.77 -5.79 17.20
CA SER A 138 22.85 -6.06 18.14
C SER A 138 22.38 -5.72 19.56
N GLU A 139 22.99 -6.32 20.59
CA GLU A 139 22.65 -6.03 21.99
C GLU A 139 22.71 -4.52 22.31
N GLU A 140 23.68 -3.80 21.73
CA GLU A 140 23.82 -2.34 21.91
C GLU A 140 22.63 -1.53 21.36
N ALA A 141 21.98 -2.01 20.30
CA ALA A 141 20.79 -1.36 19.73
C ALA A 141 19.53 -1.60 20.60
N PHE A 142 19.50 -2.71 21.34
CA PHE A 142 18.41 -3.05 22.27
C PHE A 142 18.40 -2.11 23.50
N PHE A 143 19.57 -1.77 24.05
CA PHE A 143 19.68 -0.83 25.19
C PHE A 143 19.36 0.63 24.82
N LYS A 144 19.51 1.03 23.55
CA LYS A 144 19.14 2.37 23.05
C LYS A 144 17.63 2.54 22.81
N GLN A 145 16.85 1.47 22.88
CA GLN A 145 15.40 1.49 22.62
C GLN A 145 14.59 2.14 23.75
N GLY A 146 15.20 2.36 24.93
CA GLY A 146 14.60 3.08 26.06
C GLY A 146 14.62 4.61 25.94
N GLU A 147 15.44 5.17 25.05
CA GLU A 147 15.41 6.61 24.74
C GLU A 147 14.23 6.94 23.82
N LYS A 148 13.58 8.10 24.03
CA LYS A 148 12.40 8.53 23.28
C LYS A 148 12.65 8.40 21.77
N ALA A 149 11.97 7.45 21.14
CA ALA A 149 12.09 7.17 19.71
C ALA A 149 12.06 8.47 18.89
N GLN A 150 13.12 8.71 18.11
CA GLN A 150 13.21 9.87 17.24
C GLN A 150 11.96 9.94 16.35
N LYS A 151 11.28 11.10 16.38
CA LYS A 151 10.08 11.32 15.57
C LYS A 151 10.47 11.13 14.10
N LYS A 152 9.80 10.22 13.39
CA LYS A 152 10.00 10.02 11.96
C LYS A 152 9.85 11.35 11.23
N GLN A 153 10.95 11.87 10.68
CA GLN A 153 10.91 13.04 9.83
C GLN A 153 10.16 12.71 8.54
N ILE A 154 9.23 13.57 8.17
CA ILE A 154 8.41 13.38 6.97
C ILE A 154 9.30 13.68 5.75
N ASN A 155 9.35 12.74 4.81
CA ASN A 155 10.08 12.92 3.56
C ASN A 155 9.47 14.09 2.75
N SER A 156 10.29 15.07 2.37
CA SER A 156 9.88 16.28 1.65
C SER A 156 9.17 15.99 0.32
N SER A 157 9.53 14.90 -0.36
CA SER A 157 8.90 14.44 -1.60
C SER A 157 7.41 14.13 -1.41
N ARG A 158 7.03 13.42 -0.33
CA ARG A 158 5.62 13.09 -0.02
C ARG A 158 4.76 14.32 0.18
N ALA A 159 5.33 15.35 0.81
CA ALA A 159 4.63 16.60 1.06
C ALA A 159 4.39 17.38 -0.25
N ALA A 160 5.34 17.33 -1.19
CA ALA A 160 5.17 17.94 -2.51
C ALA A 160 4.08 17.22 -3.32
N ASP A 161 4.09 15.88 -3.32
CA ASP A 161 3.08 15.07 -4.01
C ASP A 161 1.67 15.29 -3.45
N GLN A 162 1.56 15.37 -2.12
CA GLN A 162 0.31 15.70 -1.45
C GLN A 162 -0.24 17.05 -1.92
N LYS A 163 0.60 18.10 -1.94
CA LYS A 163 0.18 19.44 -2.37
C LYS A 163 -0.28 19.45 -3.83
N ALA A 164 0.41 18.71 -4.70
CA ALA A 164 0.05 18.61 -6.12
C ALA A 164 -1.33 17.99 -6.33
N ILE A 165 -1.68 16.94 -5.57
CA ILE A 165 -3.00 16.28 -5.66
C ILE A 165 -4.09 17.10 -4.95
N ASP A 166 -3.79 17.66 -3.79
CA ASP A 166 -4.81 18.34 -2.98
C ASP A 166 -5.22 19.69 -3.57
N LYS A 167 -4.31 20.41 -4.24
CA LYS A 167 -4.60 21.73 -4.83
C LYS A 167 -5.82 21.71 -5.77
N PRO A 168 -5.88 20.84 -6.81
CA PRO A 168 -7.07 20.72 -7.66
C PRO A 168 -8.29 20.18 -6.92
N LEU A 169 -8.13 19.21 -6.01
CA LEU A 169 -9.25 18.65 -5.24
C LEU A 169 -9.94 19.70 -4.37
N ILE A 170 -9.17 20.52 -3.67
CA ILE A 170 -9.71 21.60 -2.82
C ILE A 170 -10.48 22.61 -3.68
N GLY A 171 -10.00 22.89 -4.91
CA GLY A 171 -10.72 23.71 -5.87
C GLY A 171 -12.10 23.14 -6.19
N ASN A 172 -12.20 21.83 -6.44
CA ASN A 172 -13.46 21.16 -6.72
C ASN A 172 -14.37 21.05 -5.49
N ILE A 173 -13.80 20.80 -4.31
CA ILE A 173 -14.56 20.69 -3.05
C ILE A 173 -15.25 22.01 -2.69
N LYS A 174 -14.58 23.14 -2.93
CA LYS A 174 -15.14 24.47 -2.65
C LYS A 174 -16.32 24.84 -3.55
N LYS A 175 -16.49 24.18 -4.70
CA LYS A 175 -17.64 24.41 -5.60
C LYS A 175 -18.93 23.82 -5.04
N VAL A 176 -18.82 22.80 -4.19
CA VAL A 176 -19.97 22.14 -3.57
C VAL A 176 -20.17 22.72 -2.18
N ASP A 177 -21.35 23.26 -1.93
CA ASP A 177 -21.66 23.89 -0.65
C ASP A 177 -21.53 22.89 0.52
N MET A 178 -21.02 23.38 1.65
CA MET A 178 -20.76 22.64 2.89
C MET A 178 -19.87 21.38 2.80
N LEU A 179 -19.37 20.99 1.63
CA LEU A 179 -18.62 19.75 1.45
C LEU A 179 -17.29 19.75 2.22
N ALA A 180 -16.62 20.90 2.33
CA ALA A 180 -15.42 21.04 3.14
C ALA A 180 -15.68 20.75 4.62
N SER A 181 -16.80 21.23 5.17
CA SER A 181 -17.23 20.97 6.55
C SER A 181 -17.58 19.49 6.74
N TYR A 182 -18.29 18.91 5.76
CA TYR A 182 -18.61 17.48 5.75
C TYR A 182 -17.34 16.62 5.83
N LEU A 183 -16.32 16.90 5.01
CA LEU A 183 -15.04 16.18 5.01
C LEU A 183 -14.21 16.38 6.29
N ALA A 184 -14.29 17.56 6.90
CA ALA A 184 -13.59 17.86 8.17
C ALA A 184 -14.22 17.11 9.36
N SER A 185 -15.55 16.99 9.36
CA SER A 185 -16.28 16.29 10.42
C SER A 185 -16.01 14.78 10.41
N SER A 186 -16.09 14.16 11.59
CA SER A 186 -15.84 12.71 11.76
C SER A 186 -17.16 11.96 11.90
N PHE A 187 -17.27 10.80 11.28
CA PHE A 187 -18.39 9.89 11.40
C PHE A 187 -18.33 9.13 12.72
N SER A 188 -19.45 9.09 13.43
CA SER A 188 -19.69 8.32 14.65
C SER A 188 -21.17 8.01 14.75
N LEU A 189 -21.53 6.85 15.27
CA LEU A 189 -22.91 6.51 15.60
C LEU A 189 -23.26 7.11 16.96
N ARG A 190 -24.44 7.72 17.08
CA ARG A 190 -25.03 8.20 18.32
C ARG A 190 -26.12 7.24 18.81
N LYS A 191 -26.62 7.49 20.03
CA LYS A 191 -27.74 6.73 20.57
C LYS A 191 -28.96 6.91 19.65
N GLY A 192 -29.52 5.81 19.17
CA GLY A 192 -30.67 5.80 18.25
C GLY A 192 -30.29 5.58 16.78
N ASP A 193 -29.01 5.75 16.42
CA ASP A 193 -28.55 5.50 15.05
C ASP A 193 -28.50 3.99 14.76
N LYS A 194 -29.19 3.56 13.70
CA LYS A 194 -29.25 2.16 13.26
C LYS A 194 -28.61 2.00 11.88
N PRO A 195 -27.40 1.43 11.78
CA PRO A 195 -26.67 1.34 10.50
C PRO A 195 -27.38 0.60 9.37
N HIS A 196 -28.32 -0.31 9.69
CA HIS A 196 -29.11 -1.05 8.71
C HIS A 196 -30.26 -0.22 8.12
N GLU A 197 -30.68 0.86 8.79
CA GLU A 197 -31.67 1.82 8.30
C GLU A 197 -31.01 3.03 7.61
N MET A 198 -29.68 3.21 7.80
CA MET A 198 -28.93 4.32 7.19
C MET A 198 -28.69 4.11 5.70
N ALA A 199 -29.00 5.13 4.90
CA ALA A 199 -28.57 5.24 3.52
C ALA A 199 -27.19 5.91 3.46
N TRP A 200 -26.27 5.29 2.73
CA TRP A 200 -24.87 5.72 2.63
C TRP A 200 -24.62 6.42 1.29
#